data_AF-A0A094F374-F1
#
_entry.id   AF-A0A094F374-F1
#
_cell.length_a   1.000
_cell.length_b   1.000
_cell.length_c   1.000
_cell.angle_alpha   90.00
_cell.angle_beta   90.00
_cell.angle_gamma   90.00
#
_symmetry.space_group_name_H-M   'P 1'
#
loop_
_entity.id
_entity.type
_entity.pdbx_description
1 polymer ?
#
loop_
_entity_poly.entity_id
_entity_poly.type
_entity_poly.pdbx_seq_one_letter_code
_entity_poly.pdbx_strand_id
1 'polypeptide(L)'
;ILLAIQSIKQGHIKSIRAAAMSYDVPFESLRTRLNGVTSRRDSTPNLHSCRFPPQLQAMQEMADLLLSERGKSPVRINWTTNFIKRRTELKAKFSRKYDYKRAKCEDPKIIEGWFSLVQNTVAKYRILEQDIYNFNEAGFAMGVIATAKVVTSSEAKSRPKAIQLGNRE
;
A
#
# COMPACT_ATOMS: atom_id res chain seq x y z
N ILE A 1 5.76 30.30 1.22
CA ILE A 1 6.13 29.39 2.34
C ILE A 1 7.46 28.66 2.10
N LEU A 2 7.63 27.88 1.02
CA LEU A 2 8.85 27.05 0.81
C LEU A 2 10.15 27.87 0.75
N LEU A 3 10.15 28.97 0.00
CA LEU A 3 11.25 29.94 -0.07
C LEU A 3 11.63 30.50 1.32
N ALA A 4 10.64 30.86 2.13
CA ALA A 4 10.86 31.35 3.48
C ALA A 4 11.47 30.29 4.41
N ILE A 5 11.04 29.02 4.31
CA ILE A 5 11.64 27.90 5.05
C ILE A 5 13.10 27.69 4.62
N GLN A 6 13.37 27.76 3.31
CA GLN A 6 14.72 27.60 2.76
C GLN A 6 15.66 28.71 3.21
N SER A 7 15.19 29.97 3.21
CA SER A 7 15.97 31.13 3.67
C SER A 7 16.39 31.02 5.14
N ILE A 8 15.55 30.43 6.00
CA ILE A 8 15.86 30.17 7.41
C ILE A 8 16.87 29.02 7.53
N LYS A 9 16.67 27.94 6.78
CA LYS A 9 17.57 26.76 6.80
C LYS A 9 18.97 27.09 6.26
N GLN A 10 19.07 27.97 5.27
CA GLN A 10 20.34 28.46 4.71
C GLN A 10 20.98 29.56 5.57
N GLY A 11 20.33 29.98 6.66
CA GLY A 11 20.87 30.97 7.60
C GLY A 11 20.80 32.43 7.12
N HIS A 12 20.17 32.70 5.96
CA HIS A 12 19.98 34.05 5.44
C HIS A 12 19.10 34.91 6.35
N ILE A 13 18.12 34.29 7.02
CA ILE A 13 17.25 34.95 7.99
C ILE A 13 17.18 34.12 9.26
N LYS A 14 17.63 34.67 10.38
CA LYS A 14 17.70 33.97 11.68
C LYS A 14 16.37 33.97 12.45
N SER A 15 15.45 34.88 12.09
CA SER A 15 14.16 35.04 12.79
C SER A 15 13.00 34.58 11.93
N ILE A 16 12.16 33.69 12.49
CA ILE A 16 10.92 33.22 11.87
C ILE A 16 9.97 34.41 11.60
N ARG A 17 9.91 35.40 12.50
CA ARG A 17 9.10 36.63 12.29
C ARG A 17 9.61 37.47 11.13
N ALA A 18 10.93 37.64 11.03
CA ALA A 18 11.54 38.41 9.94
C ALA A 18 11.33 37.71 8.58
N ALA A 19 11.42 36.38 8.54
CA ALA A 19 11.14 35.58 7.34
C ALA A 19 9.65 35.63 6.97
N ALA A 20 8.75 35.60 7.95
CA ALA A 20 7.31 35.73 7.72
C ALA A 20 6.96 37.08 7.10
N MET A 21 7.55 38.18 7.60
CA MET A 21 7.33 39.51 7.05
C MET A 21 7.97 39.73 5.68
N SER A 22 9.20 39.26 5.47
CA SER A 22 9.93 39.46 4.20
C SER A 22 9.33 38.71 3.02
N TYR A 23 8.73 37.54 3.27
CA TYR A 23 8.12 36.71 2.23
C TYR A 23 6.59 36.77 2.22
N ASP A 24 5.99 37.70 2.97
CA ASP A 24 4.53 37.87 3.14
C ASP A 24 3.79 36.55 3.43
N VAL A 25 4.21 35.88 4.50
CA VAL A 25 3.69 34.58 4.90
C VAL A 25 3.14 34.65 6.32
N PRO A 26 1.97 34.06 6.62
CA PRO A 26 1.47 33.99 7.99
C PRO A 26 2.49 33.31 8.92
N PHE A 27 2.89 34.02 9.97
CA PHE A 27 3.91 33.55 10.92
C PHE A 27 3.60 32.15 11.46
N GLU A 28 2.36 31.90 11.87
CA GLU A 28 2.00 30.60 12.44
C GLU A 28 2.04 29.46 11.42
N SER A 29 1.74 29.74 10.16
CA SER A 29 1.90 28.75 9.09
C SER A 29 3.37 28.42 8.86
N LEU A 30 4.26 29.42 8.90
CA LEU A 30 5.71 29.22 8.76
C LEU A 30 6.28 28.41 9.93
N ARG A 31 5.93 28.77 11.17
CA ARG A 31 6.37 28.11 12.40
C ARG A 31 5.92 26.65 12.44
N THR A 32 4.66 26.40 12.11
CA THR A 32 4.08 25.05 12.08
C THR A 32 4.79 24.16 11.05
N ARG A 33 5.12 24.72 9.87
CA ARG A 33 5.85 23.98 8.81
C ARG A 33 7.32 23.73 9.17
N LEU A 34 7.97 24.64 9.88
CA LEU A 34 9.34 24.44 10.40
C LEU A 34 9.41 23.31 11.44
N ASN A 35 8.36 23.12 12.23
CA ASN A 35 8.22 22.03 13.20
C ASN A 35 7.85 20.67 12.55
N GLY A 36 7.95 20.55 11.22
CA GLY A 36 7.72 19.28 10.51
C GLY A 36 6.26 18.93 10.24
N VAL A 37 5.31 19.81 10.58
CA VAL A 37 3.89 19.57 10.30
C VAL A 37 3.60 19.97 8.86
N THR A 38 3.35 19.00 7.99
CA THR A 38 3.00 19.21 6.57
C THR A 38 1.56 19.69 6.41
N SER A 39 1.25 20.31 5.27
CA SER A 39 -0.12 20.68 4.93
C SER A 39 -0.98 19.44 4.82
N ARG A 40 -2.26 19.51 5.21
CA ARG A 40 -3.21 18.42 4.96
C ARG A 40 -3.34 18.06 3.47
N ARG A 41 -3.01 18.99 2.57
CA ARG A 41 -2.96 18.74 1.11
C ARG A 41 -1.69 18.02 0.66
N ASP A 42 -0.60 18.15 1.43
CA ASP A 42 0.72 17.62 1.08
C ASP A 42 1.10 16.40 1.94
N SER A 43 0.26 16.06 2.94
CA SER A 43 0.40 14.86 3.76
C SER A 43 -0.01 13.63 2.96
N THR A 44 0.94 12.72 2.70
CA THR A 44 0.64 11.38 2.20
C THR A 44 -0.17 10.62 3.25
N PRO A 45 -1.36 10.08 2.92
CA PRO A 45 -2.09 9.24 3.86
C PRO A 45 -1.25 8.02 4.21
N ASN A 46 -1.07 7.75 5.52
CA ASN A 46 -0.37 6.58 6.04
C ASN A 46 -1.12 5.29 5.66
N LEU A 47 -0.95 4.83 4.41
CA LEU A 47 -1.46 3.55 3.92
C LEU A 47 -0.41 2.44 4.00
N HIS A 48 0.81 2.75 4.44
CA HIS A 48 1.97 1.84 4.41
C HIS A 48 2.08 0.90 5.62
N SER A 49 1.31 1.14 6.70
CA SER A 49 1.36 0.26 7.88
C SER A 49 0.54 -1.03 7.71
N CYS A 50 -0.45 -1.03 6.82
CA CYS A 50 -1.20 -2.24 6.53
C CYS A 50 -0.44 -3.08 5.51
N ARG A 51 0.11 -4.21 5.96
CA ARG A 51 0.75 -5.25 5.12
C ARG A 51 -0.12 -5.70 3.93
N PHE A 52 -1.43 -5.41 4.00
CA PHE A 52 -2.41 -5.59 2.94
C PHE A 52 -3.33 -4.36 2.81
N PRO A 53 -3.76 -4.01 1.59
CA PRO A 53 -4.70 -2.91 1.40
C PRO A 53 -6.03 -3.22 2.11
N PRO A 54 -6.61 -2.25 2.85
CA PRO A 54 -7.84 -2.46 3.57
C PRO A 54 -9.01 -2.72 2.61
N GLN A 55 -9.91 -3.62 3.01
CA GLN A 55 -11.20 -3.80 2.35
C GLN A 55 -12.14 -2.64 2.69
N LEU A 56 -13.19 -2.46 1.87
CA LEU A 56 -14.18 -1.40 2.10
C LEU A 56 -14.84 -1.47 3.48
N GLN A 57 -15.11 -2.68 3.96
CA GLN A 57 -15.71 -2.93 5.27
C GLN A 57 -14.75 -2.52 6.39
N ALA A 58 -13.49 -2.96 6.32
CA ALA A 58 -12.46 -2.60 7.30
C ALA A 58 -12.23 -1.07 7.37
N MET A 59 -12.33 -0.35 6.26
CA MET A 59 -12.27 1.12 6.28
C MET A 59 -13.44 1.76 7.01
N GLN A 60 -14.63 1.19 6.89
CA GLN A 60 -15.81 1.66 7.61
C GLN A 60 -15.66 1.39 9.11
N GLU A 61 -15.24 0.18 9.48
CA GLU A 61 -15.00 -0.21 10.88
C GLU A 61 -13.96 0.69 11.56
N MET A 62 -12.85 0.99 10.88
CA MET A 62 -11.84 1.92 11.39
C MET A 62 -12.41 3.34 11.59
N ALA A 63 -13.24 3.80 10.66
CA ALA A 63 -13.88 5.11 10.78
C ALA A 63 -14.89 5.16 11.92
N ASP A 64 -15.70 4.10 12.07
CA ASP A 64 -16.68 3.96 13.15
C ASP A 64 -16.00 3.88 14.52
N LEU A 65 -14.88 3.18 14.63
CA LEU A 65 -14.06 3.10 15.85
C LEU A 65 -13.52 4.49 16.24
N LEU A 66 -13.01 5.26 15.29
CA LEU A 66 -12.53 6.63 15.56
C LEU A 66 -13.66 7.60 15.93
N LEU A 67 -14.88 7.34 15.45
CA LEU A 67 -16.06 8.14 15.79
C LEU A 67 -16.60 7.78 17.17
N SER A 68 -16.60 6.49 17.55
CA SER A 68 -17.05 6.02 18.85
C SER A 68 -16.18 6.56 19.99
N GLU A 69 -14.84 6.60 19.81
CA GLU A 69 -13.91 7.24 20.75
C GLU A 69 -14.23 8.74 20.97
N ARG A 70 -14.87 9.38 20.00
CA ARG A 70 -15.24 10.80 20.05
C ARG A 70 -16.70 11.02 20.45
N GLY A 71 -17.42 9.96 20.83
CA GLY A 71 -18.84 10.00 21.18
C GLY A 71 -19.76 10.37 20.00
N LYS A 72 -19.34 10.09 18.77
CA LYS A 72 -20.09 10.42 17.55
C LYS A 72 -20.78 9.19 16.97
N SER A 73 -21.87 9.44 16.25
CA SER A 73 -22.60 8.39 15.54
C SER A 73 -21.76 7.77 14.40
N PRO A 74 -22.00 6.48 14.06
CA PRO A 74 -21.34 5.78 12.97
C PRO A 74 -21.50 6.48 11.61
N VAL A 75 -20.60 6.15 10.66
CA VAL A 75 -20.68 6.62 9.29
C VAL A 75 -21.83 5.97 8.53
N ARG A 76 -22.41 6.72 7.58
CA ARG A 76 -23.46 6.22 6.68
C ARG A 76 -22.92 5.12 5.76
N ILE A 77 -23.79 4.20 5.34
CA ILE A 77 -23.49 3.05 4.46
C ILE A 77 -22.67 3.42 3.21
N ASN A 78 -22.94 4.57 2.58
CA ASN A 78 -22.26 5.02 1.37
C ASN A 78 -21.00 5.87 1.62
N TRP A 79 -20.56 6.00 2.87
CA TRP A 79 -19.44 6.88 3.20
C TRP A 79 -18.14 6.41 2.54
N THR A 80 -17.81 5.12 2.62
CA THR A 80 -16.54 4.58 2.10
C THR A 80 -16.44 4.74 0.57
N THR A 81 -17.53 4.47 -0.15
CA THR A 81 -17.57 4.63 -1.61
C THR A 81 -17.46 6.09 -2.02
N ASN A 82 -18.15 6.99 -1.31
CA ASN A 82 -18.07 8.43 -1.56
C ASN A 82 -16.71 9.02 -1.17
N PHE A 83 -16.08 8.51 -0.10
CA PHE A 83 -14.75 8.91 0.34
C PHE A 83 -13.69 8.61 -0.72
N ILE A 84 -13.72 7.40 -1.29
CA ILE A 84 -12.82 7.01 -2.39
C ILE A 84 -13.09 7.85 -3.64
N LYS A 85 -14.36 8.08 -4.01
CA LYS A 85 -14.70 8.92 -5.17
C LYS A 85 -14.18 10.36 -5.04
N ARG A 86 -14.15 10.92 -3.82
CA ARG A 86 -13.69 12.29 -3.56
C ARG A 86 -12.16 12.43 -3.52
N ARG A 87 -11.43 11.33 -3.33
CA ARG A 87 -9.96 11.32 -3.20
C ARG A 87 -9.37 10.65 -4.43
N THR A 88 -8.93 11.46 -5.40
CA THR A 88 -8.29 10.98 -6.64
C THR A 88 -7.04 10.14 -6.39
N GLU A 89 -6.38 10.36 -5.25
CA GLU A 89 -5.24 9.57 -4.75
C GLU A 89 -5.60 8.11 -4.43
N LEU A 90 -6.88 7.79 -4.20
CA LEU A 90 -7.35 6.47 -3.83
C LEU A 90 -8.15 5.82 -4.97
N LYS A 91 -7.88 4.54 -5.23
CA LYS A 91 -8.62 3.72 -6.17
C LYS A 91 -9.01 2.38 -5.56
N ALA A 92 -10.29 2.04 -5.68
CA ALA A 92 -10.77 0.70 -5.38
C ALA A 92 -10.40 -0.25 -6.53
N LYS A 93 -9.70 -1.34 -6.21
CA LYS A 93 -9.30 -2.38 -7.16
C LYS A 93 -9.72 -3.75 -6.64
N PHE A 94 -9.96 -4.69 -7.55
CA PHE A 94 -10.18 -6.08 -7.16
C PHE A 94 -8.83 -6.76 -6.87
N SER A 95 -8.67 -7.30 -5.67
CA SER A 95 -7.55 -8.18 -5.32
C SER A 95 -7.77 -9.58 -5.89
N ARG A 96 -6.69 -10.23 -6.29
CA ARG A 96 -6.68 -11.68 -6.53
C ARG A 96 -6.39 -12.38 -5.20
N LYS A 97 -7.17 -13.40 -4.87
CA LYS A 97 -6.83 -14.31 -3.77
C LYS A 97 -5.49 -14.97 -4.08
N TYR A 98 -4.60 -14.94 -3.11
CA TYR A 98 -3.33 -15.62 -3.19
C TYR A 98 -3.30 -16.66 -2.08
N ASP A 99 -3.10 -17.93 -2.43
CA ASP A 99 -3.15 -19.04 -1.49
C ASP A 99 -2.06 -18.87 -0.42
N TYR A 100 -2.48 -18.88 0.85
CA TYR A 100 -1.59 -18.74 1.99
C TYR A 100 -0.56 -19.87 2.08
N LYS A 101 -0.94 -21.10 1.71
CA LYS A 101 0.00 -22.23 1.67
C LYS A 101 1.08 -21.97 0.62
N ARG A 102 0.69 -21.47 -0.57
CA ARG A 102 1.66 -21.05 -1.59
C ARG A 102 2.55 -19.89 -1.11
N ALA A 103 1.98 -18.87 -0.46
CA ALA A 103 2.75 -17.75 0.08
C ALA A 103 3.81 -18.16 1.09
N LYS A 104 3.54 -19.22 1.88
CA LYS A 104 4.51 -19.78 2.82
C LYS A 104 5.59 -20.62 2.15
N CYS A 105 5.26 -21.28 1.05
CA CYS A 105 6.19 -22.12 0.30
C CYS A 105 7.08 -21.33 -0.68
N GLU A 106 6.76 -20.06 -0.97
CA GLU A 106 7.62 -19.15 -1.75
C GLU A 106 8.75 -18.54 -0.92
N ASP A 107 9.55 -19.35 -0.23
CA ASP A 107 10.81 -18.87 0.36
C ASP A 107 11.84 -18.68 -0.78
N PRO A 108 12.38 -17.46 -1.00
CA PRO A 108 13.36 -17.20 -2.04
C PRO A 108 14.52 -18.19 -2.03
N LYS A 109 15.00 -18.60 -0.85
CA LYS A 109 16.13 -19.54 -0.73
C LYS A 109 15.78 -20.94 -1.23
N ILE A 110 14.56 -21.40 -0.94
CA ILE A 110 14.07 -22.72 -1.38
C ILE A 110 13.89 -22.71 -2.89
N ILE A 111 13.32 -21.64 -3.44
CA ILE A 111 13.11 -21.46 -4.88
C ILE A 111 14.46 -21.42 -5.61
N GLU A 112 15.40 -20.59 -5.15
CA GLU A 112 16.74 -20.48 -5.75
C GLU A 112 17.50 -21.81 -5.71
N GLY A 113 17.43 -22.53 -4.58
CA GLY A 113 18.03 -23.85 -4.45
C GLY A 113 17.45 -24.86 -5.43
N TRP A 114 16.13 -24.87 -5.61
CA TRP A 114 15.46 -25.74 -6.59
C TRP A 114 15.88 -25.42 -8.02
N PHE A 115 15.88 -24.14 -8.43
CA PHE A 115 16.31 -23.75 -9.78
C PHE A 115 17.79 -24.07 -10.02
N SER A 116 18.65 -23.87 -9.03
CA SER A 116 20.07 -24.23 -9.11
C SER A 116 20.24 -25.74 -9.33
N LEU A 117 19.46 -26.57 -8.63
CA LEU A 117 19.47 -28.02 -8.80
C LEU A 117 19.01 -28.42 -10.20
N VAL A 118 17.91 -27.84 -10.70
CA VAL A 118 17.41 -28.09 -12.05
C VAL A 118 18.45 -27.73 -13.10
N GLN A 119 19.07 -26.55 -13.01
CA GLN A 119 20.14 -26.14 -13.92
C GLN A 119 21.34 -27.10 -13.88
N ASN A 120 21.75 -27.53 -12.68
CA ASN A 120 22.83 -28.51 -12.52
C ASN A 120 22.47 -29.87 -13.14
N THR A 121 21.23 -30.33 -13.01
CA THR A 121 20.79 -31.59 -13.64
C THR A 121 20.71 -31.49 -15.16
N VAL A 122 20.20 -30.38 -15.69
CA VAL A 122 20.17 -30.11 -17.15
C VAL A 122 21.59 -30.11 -17.71
N ALA A 123 22.53 -29.44 -17.03
CA ALA A 123 23.93 -29.40 -17.40
C ALA A 123 24.60 -30.80 -17.30
N LYS A 124 24.36 -31.54 -16.22
CA LYS A 124 24.93 -32.88 -15.98
C LYS A 124 24.53 -33.88 -17.06
N TYR A 125 23.26 -33.88 -17.45
CA TYR A 125 22.73 -34.83 -18.43
C TYR A 125 22.68 -34.27 -19.86
N ARG A 126 23.20 -33.04 -20.07
CA ARG A 126 23.17 -32.33 -21.37
C ARG A 126 21.78 -32.33 -22.01
N ILE A 127 20.75 -32.09 -21.20
CA ILE A 127 19.38 -32.00 -21.67
C ILE A 127 19.28 -30.77 -22.58
N LEU A 128 18.88 -30.96 -23.83
CA LEU A 128 18.68 -29.85 -24.76
C LEU A 128 17.39 -29.11 -24.40
N GLU A 129 17.34 -27.81 -24.64
CA GLU A 129 16.13 -27.00 -24.40
C GLU A 129 14.91 -27.55 -25.13
N GLN A 130 15.14 -28.18 -26.29
CA GLN A 130 14.13 -28.85 -27.13
C GLN A 130 13.44 -30.02 -26.42
N ASP A 131 14.14 -30.64 -25.47
CA ASP A 131 13.69 -31.82 -24.72
C ASP A 131 13.05 -31.45 -23.37
N ILE A 132 12.90 -30.15 -23.09
CA ILE A 132 12.23 -29.65 -21.89
C ILE A 132 10.75 -29.44 -22.20
N TYR A 133 9.94 -30.44 -21.86
CA TYR A 133 8.49 -30.37 -22.04
C TYR A 133 7.81 -29.87 -20.77
N ASN A 134 6.92 -28.89 -20.90
CA ASN A 134 6.04 -28.48 -19.81
C ASN A 134 4.93 -29.51 -19.64
N PHE A 135 5.06 -30.40 -18.65
CA PHE A 135 4.00 -31.34 -18.30
C PHE A 135 3.00 -30.64 -17.39
N ASN A 136 2.08 -29.86 -17.96
CA ASN A 136 0.97 -29.26 -17.23
C ASN A 136 -0.33 -30.03 -17.50
N GLU A 137 -0.68 -30.94 -16.59
CA GLU A 137 -2.01 -31.54 -16.60
C GLU A 137 -3.06 -30.44 -16.36
N ALA A 138 -3.90 -30.16 -17.35
CA ALA A 138 -5.04 -29.27 -17.23
C ALA A 138 -6.18 -29.98 -16.47
N GLY A 139 -5.96 -30.28 -15.19
CA GLY A 139 -6.87 -31.06 -14.35
C GLY A 139 -7.42 -30.26 -13.17
N PHE A 140 -8.70 -29.85 -13.28
CA PHE A 140 -9.57 -29.31 -12.24
C PHE A 140 -9.09 -28.08 -11.44
N ALA A 141 -9.85 -26.98 -11.55
CA ALA A 141 -9.73 -25.82 -10.68
C ALA A 141 -10.20 -26.16 -9.25
N MET A 142 -9.39 -26.90 -8.50
CA MET A 142 -9.54 -27.12 -7.06
C MET A 142 -9.17 -25.84 -6.31
N GLY A 143 -10.07 -24.88 -6.31
CA GLY A 143 -9.93 -23.65 -5.54
C GLY A 143 -10.97 -22.61 -5.93
N VAL A 144 -11.86 -22.26 -5.01
CA VAL A 144 -12.78 -21.13 -5.16
C VAL A 144 -11.98 -19.82 -5.10
N ILE A 145 -11.58 -19.29 -6.25
CA ILE A 145 -10.88 -18.00 -6.36
C ILE A 145 -11.92 -16.88 -6.32
N ALA A 146 -12.49 -16.58 -5.14
CA ALA A 146 -13.36 -15.42 -4.99
C ALA A 146 -12.54 -14.12 -4.95
N THR A 147 -12.81 -13.17 -5.85
CA THR A 147 -12.18 -11.84 -5.87
C THR A 147 -12.77 -10.93 -4.81
N ALA A 148 -11.94 -10.13 -4.11
CA ALA A 148 -12.38 -9.14 -3.12
C ALA A 148 -12.04 -7.71 -3.58
N LYS A 149 -12.83 -6.71 -3.18
CA LYS A 149 -12.60 -5.30 -3.52
C LYS A 149 -11.79 -4.63 -2.40
N VAL A 150 -10.61 -4.14 -2.73
CA VAL A 150 -9.65 -3.49 -1.80
C VAL A 150 -9.32 -2.08 -2.26
N VAL A 151 -8.90 -1.24 -1.33
CA VAL A 151 -8.57 0.16 -1.57
C VAL A 151 -7.06 0.33 -1.64
N THR A 152 -6.58 0.90 -2.74
CA THR A 152 -5.15 1.07 -3.05
C THR A 152 -4.86 2.48 -3.51
N SER A 153 -3.59 2.90 -3.43
CA SER A 153 -3.14 4.15 -4.06
C SER A 153 -3.43 4.13 -5.57
N SER A 154 -3.74 5.30 -6.11
CA SER A 154 -3.99 5.53 -7.52
C SER A 154 -2.80 5.14 -8.43
N GLU A 155 -1.59 5.18 -7.89
CA GLU A 155 -0.32 4.86 -8.56
C GLU A 155 0.01 3.36 -8.60
N ALA A 156 -0.67 2.52 -7.81
CA ALA A 156 -0.38 1.10 -7.72
C ALA A 156 -0.65 0.42 -9.09
N LYS A 157 0.37 0.03 -9.85
CA LYS A 157 0.19 -0.47 -11.22
C LYS A 157 -0.45 -1.87 -11.29
N SER A 158 -0.28 -2.70 -10.26
CA SER A 158 -0.71 -4.11 -10.26
C SER A 158 -1.98 -4.36 -9.43
N ARG A 159 -2.63 -5.53 -9.67
CA ARG A 159 -3.71 -6.00 -8.78
C ARG A 159 -3.09 -6.46 -7.46
N PRO A 160 -3.52 -5.91 -6.31
CA PRO A 160 -2.98 -6.33 -5.02
C PRO A 160 -3.32 -7.79 -4.72
N LYS A 161 -2.37 -8.51 -4.10
CA LYS A 161 -2.59 -9.84 -3.54
C LYS A 161 -3.21 -9.69 -2.15
N ALA A 162 -4.25 -10.45 -1.85
CA ALA A 162 -4.80 -10.57 -0.50
C ALA A 162 -4.60 -12.01 -0.02
N ILE A 163 -3.96 -12.16 1.15
CA ILE A 163 -3.78 -13.46 1.80
C ILE A 163 -5.07 -13.80 2.56
N GLN A 164 -5.60 -15.00 2.34
CA GLN A 164 -6.69 -15.54 3.15
C GLN A 164 -6.09 -16.17 4.42
N LEU A 165 -6.49 -15.71 5.61
CA LEU A 165 -6.32 -16.54 6.80
C LEU A 165 -7.16 -17.80 6.59
N GLY A 166 -6.53 -18.98 6.61
CA GLY A 166 -7.22 -20.25 6.47
C GLY A 166 -8.36 -20.36 7.48
N ASN A 167 -9.45 -21.03 7.10
CA ASN A 167 -10.52 -21.38 8.02
C ASN A 167 -9.88 -22.07 9.24
N ARG A 168 -10.03 -21.46 10.41
CA ARG A 168 -9.86 -22.15 11.69
C ARG A 168 -11.10 -23.03 11.83
N GLU A 169 -10.94 -24.32 11.58
CA GLU A 169 -11.68 -25.32 12.36
C GLU A 169 -11.02 -25.45 13.73
#